data_AF-A0A534AQH1-F1
#
_entry.id   AF-A0A534AQH1-F1
#
_cell.length_a   1.000
_cell.length_b   1.000
_cell.length_c   1.000
_cell.angle_alpha   90.00
_cell.angle_beta   90.00
_cell.angle_gamma   90.00
#
_symmetry.space_group_name_H-M   'P 1'
#
loop_
_entity.id
_entity.type
_entity.pdbx_description
1 polymer ?
#
loop_
_entity_poly.entity_id
_entity_poly.type
_entity_poly.pdbx_seq_one_letter_code
_entity_poly.pdbx_strand_id
1 'polypeptide(L)' 'AVIDPALPFGGFKQSGIGREQGREGIEAYTELKTVIIQL' A
#
# COMPACT_ATOMS: atom_id res chain seq x y z
N ALA A 1 -18.96 7.85 9.20
CA ALA A 1 -18.89 7.29 7.84
C ALA A 1 -18.11 6.00 7.91
N VAL A 2 -18.56 4.94 7.24
CA VAL A 2 -17.77 3.70 7.10
C VAL A 2 -16.86 3.90 5.89
N ILE A 3 -15.56 3.73 6.08
CA ILE A 3 -14.59 3.74 4.97
C ILE A 3 -14.56 2.33 4.39
N ASP A 4 -14.80 2.22 3.09
CA ASP A 4 -14.70 0.96 2.36
C ASP A 4 -13.25 0.44 2.44
N PRO A 5 -12.99 -0.75 3.04
CA PRO A 5 -11.65 -1.29 3.20
C PRO A 5 -10.89 -1.53 1.89
N ALA A 6 -11.59 -1.59 0.76
CA ALA A 6 -10.96 -1.75 -0.55
C ALA A 6 -10.33 -0.45 -1.08
N LEU A 7 -10.68 0.71 -0.52
CA LEU A 7 -10.17 2.01 -0.98
C LEU A 7 -8.91 2.41 -0.21
N PRO A 8 -7.86 2.91 -0.88
CA PRO A 8 -6.67 3.40 -0.19
C PRO A 8 -7.00 4.68 0.61
N PHE A 9 -6.58 4.70 1.87
CA PHE A 9 -6.74 5.83 2.79
C PHE A 9 -5.39 6.44 3.14
N GLY A 10 -5.27 7.77 3.11
CA GLY A 10 -4.07 8.43 3.59
C GLY A 10 -4.04 9.92 3.34
N GLY A 11 -3.00 10.56 3.88
CA GLY A 11 -2.86 12.00 3.92
C GLY A 11 -2.10 12.62 2.75
N PHE A 12 -1.94 13.95 2.80
CA PHE A 12 -1.05 14.71 1.96
C PHE A 12 -0.32 15.78 2.79
N LYS A 13 0.98 15.99 2.53
CA LYS A 13 1.85 16.94 3.26
C LYS A 13 1.94 16.60 4.76
N GLN A 14 1.56 17.54 5.63
CA GLN A 14 1.72 17.43 7.08
C GLN A 14 0.79 16.41 7.73
N SER A 15 -0.22 15.90 7.03
CA SER A 15 -1.09 14.84 7.55
C SER A 15 -0.49 13.43 7.43
N GLY A 16 0.72 13.29 6.88
CA GLY A 16 1.44 12.00 6.76
C GLY A 16 1.78 11.61 5.31
N ILE A 17 2.59 10.55 5.20
CA ILE A 17 3.09 9.99 3.94
C ILE A 17 2.66 8.52 3.86
N GLY A 18 2.24 8.08 2.66
CA GLY A 18 1.80 6.71 2.41
C GLY A 18 0.28 6.56 2.39
N ARG A 19 -0.15 5.30 2.28
CA ARG A 19 -1.55 4.87 2.23
C ARG A 19 -1.70 3.61 3.07
N GLU A 20 -2.85 3.48 3.71
CA GLU A 20 -3.35 2.27 4.34
C GLU A 20 -4.57 1.75 3.56
N GLN A 21 -5.01 0.53 3.88
CA GLN A 21 -6.13 -0.14 3.20
C GLN A 21 -5.88 -0.36 1.70
N GLY A 22 -6.82 -1.01 1.01
CA GLY A 22 -6.67 -1.32 -0.41
C GLY A 22 -5.38 -2.09 -0.73
N ARG A 23 -4.90 -1.93 -1.95
CA ARG A 23 -3.68 -2.59 -2.43
C ARG A 23 -2.43 -1.95 -1.83
N GLU A 24 -2.42 -0.62 -1.78
CA GLU A 24 -1.29 0.19 -1.31
C GLU A 24 -0.99 -0.08 0.17
N GLY A 25 -2.00 -0.37 0.98
CA GLY A 25 -1.83 -0.80 2.36
C GLY A 25 -1.09 -2.15 2.46
N ILE A 26 -1.36 -3.11 1.57
CA ILE A 26 -0.64 -4.39 1.55
C ILE A 26 0.80 -4.19 1.07
N GLU A 27 0.98 -3.37 0.03
CA GLU A 27 2.29 -3.01 -0.51
C GLU A 27 3.16 -2.26 0.52
N ALA A 28 2.55 -1.51 1.46
CA ALA A 28 3.29 -0.85 2.54
C ALA A 28 3.93 -1.81 3.56
N TYR A 29 3.43 -3.05 3.66
CA TYR A 29 3.95 -4.08 4.57
C TYR A 29 4.65 -5.23 3.84
N THR A 30 4.83 -5.12 2.52
CA THR A 30 5.48 -6.13 1.70
C THR A 30 6.57 -5.48 0.84
N GLU A 31 7.56 -6.27 0.44
CA GLU A 31 8.65 -5.78 -0.42
C GLU A 31 8.58 -6.50 -1.77
N LEU A 32 8.61 -5.72 -2.86
CA LEU A 32 8.68 -6.28 -4.21
C LEU A 32 10.07 -6.87 -4.45
N LYS A 33 10.11 -8.17 -4.75
CA LYS A 33 11.34 -8.91 -5.03
C LYS A 33 11.29 -9.59 -6.38
N THR A 34 12.28 -9.31 -7.23
CA THR A 34 12.47 -10.01 -8.51
C THR A 34 13.32 -11.26 -8.31
N VAL A 35 12.93 -12.37 -8.95
CA VAL A 35 13.70 -13.62 -9.01
C VAL A 35 13.87 -14.02 -10.47
N ILE A 36 15.11 -14.27 -10.89
CA ILE A 36 15.45 -14.74 -12.23
C ILE A 36 16.02 -16.15 -12.09
N ILE A 37 15.50 -17.09 -12.88
CA ILE A 37 15.95 -18.48 -12.91
C ILE A 37 16.47 -18.77 -14.31
N GLN A 38 17.68 -19.31 -14.38
CA GLN A 38 18.23 -19.88 -15.62
C GLN A 38 17.91 -21.38 -15.61
N LEU A 39 17.27 -21.85 -16.68
CA LEU A 39 16.97 -23.26 -16.91
C LEU A 39 18.18 -24.00 -17.49
#